data_AF-X0WRW6-F1
#
_entry.id   AF-X0WRW6-F1
#
_cell.length_a   1.000
_cell.length_b   1.000
_cell.length_c   1.000
_cell.angle_alpha   90.00
_cell.angle_beta   90.00
_cell.angle_gamma   90.00
#
_symmetry.space_group_name_H-M   'P 1'
#
loop_
_entity.id
_entity.type
_entity.pdbx_description
1 polymer ?
#
loop_
_entity_poly.entity_id
_entity_poly.type
_entity_poly.pdbx_seq_one_letter_code
_entity_poly.pdbx_strand_id
1 'polypeptide(L)'
;ANDDTLPIQDILLEPEVDLYAKSQALGLGVVPISAVPPRLVALYGKGVRPPKVTALRVTEPHPVNAYGAGEDVVVKWGYPASLGIGTGAGMQGAGVAVGVPDPVGDFTLEILTGGDVLKRTETLSSPEYTYTNVNLQADLGGEVDFKVRVTQLRSGYASDTVIITVEKI
;
A
#
# COMPACT_ATOMS: atom_id res chain seq x y z
N ALA A 1 28.74 9.80 -11.50
CA ALA A 1 27.86 9.12 -10.52
C ALA A 1 26.43 9.41 -10.95
N ASN A 2 25.57 8.40 -11.04
CA ASN A 2 24.19 8.57 -11.49
C ASN A 2 23.43 9.46 -10.50
N ASP A 3 22.87 10.55 -11.01
CA ASP A 3 22.03 11.50 -10.27
C ASP A 3 20.60 10.97 -10.03
N ASP A 4 20.35 9.68 -10.30
CA ASP A 4 19.08 8.98 -10.07
C ASP A 4 18.72 8.87 -8.57
N THR A 5 19.54 9.39 -7.65
CA THR A 5 19.31 9.34 -6.21
C THR A 5 18.84 10.66 -5.60
N LEU A 6 18.77 11.76 -6.35
CA LEU A 6 18.26 13.02 -5.81
C LEU A 6 16.75 13.11 -6.05
N PRO A 7 15.93 13.11 -4.98
CA PRO A 7 14.49 13.29 -5.14
C PRO A 7 14.23 14.68 -5.70
N ILE A 8 13.62 14.77 -6.88
CA ILE A 8 13.05 16.01 -7.39
C ILE A 8 11.98 16.43 -6.39
N GLN A 9 12.26 17.44 -5.57
CA GLN A 9 11.32 18.00 -4.63
C GLN A 9 10.74 19.30 -5.18
N ASP A 10 9.42 19.37 -5.12
CA ASP A 10 8.60 20.57 -5.24
C ASP A 10 8.45 21.19 -6.64
N ILE A 11 7.58 20.58 -7.46
CA ILE A 11 7.08 21.18 -8.70
C ILE A 11 5.56 21.35 -8.56
N LEU A 12 5.08 22.60 -8.60
CA LEU A 12 3.67 22.93 -8.82
C LEU A 12 3.39 22.75 -10.32
N LEU A 13 2.52 21.81 -10.66
CA LEU A 13 2.18 21.42 -12.02
C LEU A 13 0.79 21.95 -12.38
N GLU A 14 0.69 22.73 -13.46
CA GLU A 14 -0.58 22.96 -14.16
C GLU A 14 -0.91 21.73 -15.03
N PRO A 15 -2.18 21.34 -15.18
CA PRO A 15 -2.56 20.22 -16.03
C PRO A 15 -2.16 20.47 -17.50
N GLU A 16 -1.76 19.40 -18.20
CA GLU A 16 -1.38 19.40 -19.63
C GLU A 16 -0.11 20.20 -20.00
N VAL A 17 0.77 20.47 -19.03
CA VAL A 17 2.05 21.15 -19.30
C VAL A 17 3.21 20.15 -19.36
N ASP A 18 3.97 20.20 -20.46
CA ASP A 18 5.23 19.47 -20.61
C ASP A 18 6.31 20.07 -19.72
N LEU A 19 6.95 19.23 -18.89
CA LEU A 19 8.06 19.65 -18.03
C LEU A 19 9.39 19.14 -18.52
N TYR A 20 10.33 20.07 -18.69
CA TYR A 20 11.69 19.77 -19.07
C TYR A 20 12.55 19.66 -17.80
N ALA A 21 12.83 18.43 -17.37
CA ALA A 21 13.84 18.20 -16.33
C ALA A 21 15.23 18.45 -16.93
N LYS A 22 15.92 19.49 -16.44
CA LYS A 22 17.29 19.79 -16.86
C LYS A 22 18.25 18.89 -16.08
N SER A 23 18.83 17.88 -16.74
CA SER A 23 19.97 17.16 -16.17
C SER A 23 21.22 18.06 -16.25
N GLN A 24 21.96 18.17 -15.16
CA GLN A 24 23.32 18.72 -15.21
C GLN A 24 24.31 17.56 -15.22
N ALA A 25 25.24 17.56 -16.17
CA ALA A 25 26.28 16.55 -16.23
C ALA A 25 27.32 16.81 -15.13
N LEU A 26 27.52 15.85 -14.22
CA LEU A 26 28.68 15.81 -13.33
C LEU A 26 29.89 15.28 -14.10
N GLY A 27 30.58 16.14 -14.85
CA GLY A 27 31.87 15.84 -15.48
C GLY A 27 32.07 16.40 -16.89
N LEU A 28 33.31 16.78 -17.20
CA LEU A 28 33.76 17.56 -18.37
C LEU A 28 33.36 16.96 -19.73
N GLY A 29 32.26 17.46 -20.32
CA GLY A 29 31.92 17.19 -21.71
C GLY A 29 30.54 17.73 -22.06
N VAL A 30 30.46 18.55 -23.12
CA VAL A 30 29.18 18.97 -23.71
C VAL A 30 28.59 17.75 -24.41
N VAL A 31 27.58 17.12 -23.80
CA VAL A 31 26.80 16.07 -24.48
C VAL A 31 25.68 16.74 -25.26
N PRO A 32 25.57 16.54 -26.58
CA PRO A 32 24.48 17.10 -27.37
C PRO A 32 23.15 16.48 -26.90
N ILE A 33 22.14 17.34 -26.67
CA ILE A 33 20.82 16.91 -26.17
C ILE A 33 20.12 15.89 -27.09
N SER A 34 20.44 15.91 -28.39
CA SER A 34 19.96 14.92 -29.36
C SER A 34 20.49 13.50 -29.14
N ALA A 35 21.54 13.33 -28.33
CA ALA A 35 22.09 12.03 -27.96
C ALA A 35 21.50 11.46 -26.66
N VAL A 36 20.62 12.21 -25.98
CA VAL A 36 19.92 11.75 -24.78
C VAL A 36 18.53 11.24 -25.19
N PRO A 37 18.24 9.93 -25.04
CA PRO A 37 16.91 9.41 -25.34
C PRO A 37 15.83 10.09 -24.50
N PRO A 38 14.64 10.36 -25.04
CA PRO A 38 13.54 10.88 -24.25
C PRO A 38 13.19 9.89 -23.14
N ARG A 39 13.08 10.41 -21.90
CA ARG A 39 12.62 9.65 -20.74
C ARG A 39 11.18 10.07 -20.45
N LEU A 40 10.27 9.13 -20.54
CA LEU A 40 8.88 9.31 -20.11
C LEU A 40 8.76 8.84 -18.66
N VAL A 41 8.35 9.75 -17.78
CA VAL A 41 7.98 9.44 -16.40
C VAL A 41 6.64 10.08 -16.14
N ALA A 42 5.66 9.31 -15.69
CA ALA A 42 4.40 9.87 -15.23
C ALA A 42 4.66 10.67 -13.94
N LEU A 43 4.55 12.00 -14.02
CA LEU A 43 4.58 12.86 -12.85
C LEU A 43 3.17 12.91 -12.26
N TYR A 44 3.04 12.48 -11.02
CA TYR A 44 1.80 12.59 -10.27
C TYR A 44 1.87 13.87 -9.43
N GLY A 45 0.90 14.78 -9.60
CA GLY A 45 0.90 16.11 -8.97
C GLY A 45 0.87 16.07 -7.43
N LYS A 46 0.87 17.25 -6.80
CA LYS A 46 0.85 17.52 -5.34
C LYS A 46 -0.35 16.94 -4.54
N GLY A 47 -1.04 15.91 -5.03
CA GLY A 47 -1.89 15.08 -4.19
C GLY A 47 -1.00 14.13 -3.41
N VAL A 48 -0.81 14.36 -2.11
CA VAL A 48 -0.18 13.39 -1.22
C VAL A 48 -1.06 12.16 -1.20
N ARG A 49 -0.81 11.22 -2.13
CA ARG A 49 -1.48 9.94 -2.13
C ARG A 49 -1.09 9.21 -0.84
N PRO A 50 -2.05 8.65 -0.09
CA PRO A 50 -1.71 7.83 1.05
C PRO A 50 -0.77 6.71 0.57
N PRO A 51 0.23 6.36 1.38
CA PRO A 51 1.15 5.33 0.98
C PRO A 51 0.42 4.01 0.79
N LYS A 52 0.97 3.15 -0.07
CA LYS A 52 0.36 1.85 -0.35
C LYS A 52 0.45 0.95 0.89
N VAL A 53 -0.61 0.19 1.13
CA VAL A 53 -0.60 -0.96 2.04
C VAL A 53 0.48 -1.97 1.61
N THR A 54 1.10 -2.65 2.55
CA THR A 54 2.13 -3.66 2.28
C THR A 54 1.80 -4.97 2.99
N ALA A 55 2.40 -6.09 2.56
CA ALA A 55 2.35 -7.36 3.28
C ALA A 55 0.94 -7.85 3.70
N LEU A 56 -0.10 -7.57 2.90
CA LEU A 56 -1.45 -8.10 3.08
C LEU A 56 -1.40 -9.63 3.04
N ARG A 57 -1.91 -10.28 4.08
CA ARG A 57 -1.91 -11.73 4.23
C ARG A 57 -3.00 -12.19 5.20
N VAL A 58 -3.35 -13.46 5.11
CA VAL A 58 -4.05 -14.16 6.18
C VAL A 58 -3.05 -14.50 7.29
N THR A 59 -3.43 -14.28 8.55
CA THR A 59 -2.63 -14.62 9.73
C THR A 59 -3.23 -15.75 10.55
N GLU A 60 -4.56 -15.90 10.51
CA GLU A 60 -5.30 -17.00 11.11
C GLU A 60 -6.38 -17.44 10.12
N PRO A 61 -6.68 -18.75 10.00
CA PRO A 61 -6.22 -19.84 10.86
C PRO A 61 -4.83 -20.38 10.49
N HIS A 62 -4.33 -20.02 9.31
CA HIS A 62 -3.06 -20.49 8.80
C HIS A 62 -2.13 -19.33 8.42
N PRO A 63 -0.80 -19.49 8.51
CA PRO A 63 0.18 -18.51 8.06
C PRO A 63 0.36 -18.51 6.53
N VAL A 64 -0.67 -18.90 5.80
CA VAL A 64 -0.78 -18.91 4.34
C VAL A 64 -2.15 -18.33 3.99
N ASN A 65 -2.33 -17.84 2.77
CA ASN A 65 -3.62 -17.26 2.33
C ASN A 65 -4.67 -18.35 2.07
N ALA A 66 -5.02 -19.12 3.10
CA ALA A 66 -5.98 -20.20 3.03
C ALA A 66 -6.74 -20.41 4.35
N TYR A 67 -7.87 -21.10 4.27
CA TYR A 67 -8.72 -21.43 5.42
C TYR A 67 -9.47 -22.75 5.20
N GLY A 68 -9.72 -23.48 6.29
CA GLY A 68 -10.52 -24.70 6.34
C GLY A 68 -12.00 -24.44 6.62
N ALA A 69 -12.79 -25.51 6.70
CA ALA A 69 -14.23 -25.46 6.96
C ALA A 69 -14.59 -25.07 8.39
N GLY A 70 -15.52 -24.13 8.52
CA GLY A 70 -15.99 -23.58 9.79
C GLY A 70 -15.05 -22.54 10.41
N GLU A 71 -13.94 -22.21 9.77
CA GLU A 71 -12.93 -21.31 10.34
C GLU A 71 -13.22 -19.83 10.02
N ASP A 72 -12.81 -18.96 10.93
CA ASP A 72 -12.74 -17.51 10.74
C ASP A 72 -11.42 -17.16 10.05
N VAL A 73 -11.43 -16.12 9.21
CA VAL A 73 -10.24 -15.66 8.49
C VAL A 73 -9.79 -14.32 9.04
N VAL A 74 -8.62 -14.26 9.67
CA VAL A 74 -8.01 -13.01 10.10
C VAL A 74 -7.04 -12.54 9.03
N VAL A 75 -7.32 -11.36 8.48
CA VAL A 75 -6.45 -10.69 7.52
C VAL A 75 -5.74 -9.51 8.17
N LYS A 76 -4.45 -9.40 7.88
CA LYS A 76 -3.58 -8.35 8.41
C LYS A 76 -2.72 -7.76 7.31
N TRP A 77 -2.44 -6.47 7.42
CA TRP A 77 -1.56 -5.78 6.50
C TRP A 77 -0.59 -4.84 7.20
N GLY A 78 0.50 -4.55 6.53
CA GLY A 78 1.43 -3.49 6.89
C GLY A 78 1.02 -2.16 6.28
N TYR A 79 1.45 -1.09 6.93
CA TYR A 79 1.32 0.28 6.43
C TYR A 79 2.59 1.02 6.84
N PRO A 80 3.10 1.90 5.99
CA PRO A 80 4.19 2.78 6.40
C PRO A 80 3.60 3.90 7.24
N ALA A 81 4.05 3.96 8.48
CA ALA A 81 3.80 5.08 9.35
C ALA A 81 5.09 5.89 9.51
N SER A 82 4.94 7.19 9.68
CA SER A 82 6.03 8.03 10.16
C SER A 82 6.39 7.58 11.58
N LEU A 83 7.61 7.08 11.73
CA LEU A 83 8.21 6.79 13.02
C LEU A 83 8.13 8.03 13.91
N GLY A 84 7.57 7.88 15.12
CA GLY A 84 7.50 8.96 16.10
C GLY A 84 8.91 9.44 16.50
N ILE A 85 9.00 10.68 16.98
CA ILE A 85 10.25 11.22 17.53
C ILE A 85 10.73 10.27 18.65
N GLY A 86 11.96 9.75 18.54
CA GLY A 86 12.57 8.88 19.56
C GLY A 86 12.63 7.38 19.23
N THR A 87 12.24 6.94 18.03
CA THR A 87 12.36 5.52 17.62
C THR A 87 13.56 5.24 16.70
N GLY A 88 14.52 6.17 16.62
CA GLY A 88 15.76 6.01 15.86
C GLY A 88 16.79 5.15 16.62
N ALA A 89 17.70 4.51 15.88
CA ALA A 89 18.81 3.76 16.47
C ALA A 89 19.60 4.66 17.45
N GLY A 90 19.72 4.22 18.71
CA GLY A 90 20.40 4.96 19.79
C GLY A 90 19.50 5.79 20.71
N MET A 91 18.21 5.99 20.38
CA MET A 91 17.23 6.70 21.23
C MET A 91 16.44 5.75 22.13
N GLN A 92 16.51 4.44 21.88
CA GLN A 92 15.86 3.40 22.67
C GLN A 92 16.89 2.53 23.37
N GLY A 93 16.67 2.26 24.66
CA GLY A 93 17.49 1.31 25.41
C GLY A 93 17.39 -0.10 24.83
N ALA A 94 18.44 -0.89 25.00
CA ALA A 94 18.44 -2.28 24.55
C ALA A 94 17.25 -3.04 25.19
N GLY A 95 16.47 -3.73 24.36
CA GLY A 95 15.30 -4.51 24.78
C GLY A 95 13.99 -3.73 24.94
N VAL A 96 13.98 -2.42 24.66
CA VAL A 96 12.73 -1.64 24.62
C VAL A 96 11.95 -1.99 23.36
N ALA A 97 10.70 -2.45 23.53
CA ALA A 97 9.81 -2.71 22.42
C ALA A 97 9.45 -1.38 21.72
N VAL A 98 9.69 -1.30 20.41
CA VAL A 98 9.19 -0.20 19.58
C VAL A 98 7.67 -0.39 19.48
N GLY A 99 6.89 0.58 19.97
CA GLY A 99 5.44 0.58 19.78
C GLY A 99 5.08 0.57 18.30
N VAL A 100 3.98 -0.10 17.95
CA VAL A 100 3.44 -0.02 16.59
C VAL A 100 2.83 1.38 16.43
N PRO A 101 3.33 2.21 15.49
CA PRO A 101 2.79 3.55 15.29
C PRO A 101 1.36 3.47 14.76
N ASP A 102 0.45 4.33 15.22
CA ASP A 102 -0.94 4.30 14.75
C ASP A 102 -1.05 4.60 13.24
N PRO A 103 -2.01 3.99 12.53
CA PRO A 103 -2.30 4.33 11.14
C PRO A 103 -2.67 5.81 10.98
N VAL A 104 -2.14 6.44 9.94
CA VAL A 104 -2.55 7.79 9.56
C VAL A 104 -3.65 7.68 8.50
N GLY A 105 -4.90 7.82 8.92
CA GLY A 105 -6.10 7.67 8.08
C GLY A 105 -6.80 6.32 8.30
N ASP A 106 -7.72 6.00 7.39
CA ASP A 106 -8.51 4.77 7.43
C ASP A 106 -8.06 3.77 6.36
N PHE A 107 -8.52 2.54 6.46
CA PHE A 107 -8.40 1.51 5.44
C PHE A 107 -9.79 1.12 4.95
N THR A 108 -9.96 1.05 3.64
CA THR A 108 -11.09 0.37 3.02
C THR A 108 -10.69 -1.06 2.73
N LEU A 109 -11.36 -2.00 3.40
CA LEU A 109 -11.26 -3.42 3.13
C LEU A 109 -12.48 -3.86 2.32
N GLU A 110 -12.23 -4.59 1.24
CA GLU A 110 -13.25 -5.12 0.35
C GLU A 110 -13.09 -6.64 0.24
N ILE A 111 -14.20 -7.37 0.40
CA ILE A 111 -14.27 -8.81 0.11
C ILE A 111 -14.95 -8.98 -1.24
N LEU A 112 -14.30 -9.72 -2.14
CA LEU A 112 -14.80 -10.02 -3.46
C LEU A 112 -14.84 -11.53 -3.69
N THR A 113 -15.76 -11.98 -4.53
CA THR A 113 -15.74 -13.35 -5.05
C THR A 113 -14.51 -13.59 -5.96
N GLY A 114 -14.20 -14.85 -6.29
CA GLY A 114 -13.15 -15.17 -7.27
C GLY A 114 -13.32 -14.46 -8.63
N GLY A 115 -14.56 -14.19 -9.02
CA GLY A 115 -14.93 -13.42 -10.23
C GLY A 115 -14.94 -11.89 -10.06
N ASP A 116 -14.28 -11.35 -9.02
CA ASP A 116 -14.17 -9.90 -8.74
C ASP A 116 -15.50 -9.18 -8.47
N VAL A 117 -16.54 -9.91 -8.06
CA VAL A 117 -17.81 -9.31 -7.59
C VAL A 117 -17.65 -8.90 -6.13
N LEU A 118 -17.81 -7.61 -5.83
CA LEU A 118 -17.80 -7.06 -4.48
C LEU A 118 -18.97 -7.60 -3.64
N LYS A 119 -18.68 -7.99 -2.40
CA LYS A 119 -19.66 -8.55 -1.46
C LYS A 119 -19.73 -7.80 -0.15
N ARG A 120 -18.59 -7.32 0.33
CA ARG A 120 -18.49 -6.55 1.58
C ARG A 120 -17.47 -5.43 1.43
N THR A 121 -17.78 -4.31 2.06
CA THR A 121 -16.86 -3.19 2.24
C THR A 121 -16.89 -2.77 3.71
N GLU A 122 -15.71 -2.65 4.30
CA GLU A 122 -15.51 -2.20 5.68
C GLU A 122 -14.54 -1.02 5.68
N THR A 123 -14.79 -0.04 6.54
CA THR A 123 -13.85 1.06 6.81
C THR A 123 -13.26 0.85 8.19
N LEU A 124 -11.93 0.73 8.26
CA LEU A 124 -11.21 0.27 9.43
C LEU A 124 -10.10 1.26 9.80
N SER A 125 -9.98 1.58 11.07
CA SER A 125 -8.85 2.36 11.60
C SER A 125 -7.69 1.49 12.07
N SER A 126 -7.86 0.16 12.06
CA SER A 126 -6.85 -0.84 12.43
C SER A 126 -6.38 -1.64 11.21
N PRO A 127 -5.11 -2.10 11.19
CA PRO A 127 -4.53 -2.83 10.06
C PRO A 127 -4.88 -4.34 10.04
N GLU A 128 -6.03 -4.68 10.63
CA GLU A 128 -6.44 -6.06 10.90
C GLU A 128 -7.96 -6.16 10.85
N TYR A 129 -8.46 -7.28 10.33
CA TYR A 129 -9.88 -7.58 10.23
C TYR A 129 -10.13 -9.08 10.35
N THR A 130 -11.12 -9.45 11.16
CA THR A 130 -11.61 -10.84 11.26
C THR A 130 -12.85 -11.00 10.39
N TYR A 131 -12.72 -11.76 9.32
CA TYR A 131 -13.84 -12.19 8.51
C TYR A 131 -14.43 -13.47 9.08
N THR A 132 -15.49 -13.33 9.86
CA THR A 132 -16.12 -14.47 10.55
C THR A 132 -16.75 -15.43 9.56
N ASN A 133 -16.76 -16.71 9.90
CA ASN A 133 -17.36 -17.77 9.11
C ASN A 133 -18.84 -17.50 8.80
N VAL A 134 -19.56 -16.92 9.77
CA VAL A 134 -20.96 -16.49 9.59
C VAL A 134 -21.09 -15.45 8.48
N ASN A 135 -20.24 -14.41 8.49
CA ASN A 135 -20.25 -13.37 7.46
C ASN A 135 -19.79 -13.94 6.10
N LEU A 136 -18.79 -14.82 6.11
CA LEU A 136 -18.29 -15.50 4.92
C LEU A 136 -19.41 -16.27 4.22
N GLN A 137 -20.12 -17.13 4.95
CA GLN A 137 -21.23 -17.90 4.39
C GLN A 137 -22.36 -17.00 3.90
N ALA A 138 -22.69 -15.94 4.64
CA ALA A 138 -23.76 -15.01 4.27
C ALA A 138 -23.45 -14.23 2.98
N ASP A 139 -22.21 -13.75 2.84
CA ASP A 139 -21.79 -12.89 1.73
C ASP A 139 -21.51 -13.69 0.45
N LEU A 140 -20.84 -14.85 0.60
CA LEU A 140 -20.36 -15.67 -0.52
C LEU A 140 -21.34 -16.79 -0.90
N GLY A 141 -22.35 -17.07 -0.07
CA GLY A 141 -23.30 -18.17 -0.30
C GLY A 141 -22.72 -19.56 -0.01
N GLY A 142 -21.62 -19.62 0.74
CA GLY A 142 -20.91 -20.85 1.07
C GLY A 142 -19.42 -20.60 1.29
N GLU A 143 -18.70 -21.67 1.63
CA GLU A 143 -17.26 -21.60 1.86
C GLU A 143 -16.50 -21.88 0.55
N VAL A 144 -16.04 -20.81 -0.09
CA VAL A 144 -15.37 -20.83 -1.40
C VAL A 144 -14.13 -19.95 -1.39
N ASP A 145 -13.33 -20.02 -2.45
CA ASP A 145 -12.23 -19.08 -2.67
C ASP A 145 -12.75 -17.65 -2.83
N PHE A 146 -12.02 -16.69 -2.27
CA PHE A 146 -12.39 -15.28 -2.34
C PHE A 146 -11.16 -14.38 -2.43
N LYS A 147 -11.38 -13.11 -2.75
CA LYS A 147 -10.34 -12.09 -2.81
C LYS A 147 -10.54 -11.09 -1.70
N VAL A 148 -9.44 -10.69 -1.10
CA VAL A 148 -9.40 -9.60 -0.12
C VAL A 148 -8.61 -8.47 -0.71
N ARG A 149 -9.21 -7.29 -0.66
CA ARG A 149 -8.67 -6.08 -1.25
C ARG A 149 -8.59 -5.01 -0.18
N VAL A 150 -7.45 -4.35 -0.06
CA VAL A 150 -7.26 -3.28 0.93
C VAL A 150 -6.67 -2.04 0.26
N THR A 151 -7.23 -0.88 0.61
CA THR A 151 -6.79 0.44 0.16
C THR A 151 -6.70 1.37 1.36
N GLN A 152 -5.64 2.17 1.47
CA GLN A 152 -5.55 3.21 2.51
C GLN A 152 -6.22 4.50 2.03
N LEU A 153 -7.00 5.12 2.91
CA LEU A 153 -7.64 6.41 2.71
C LEU A 153 -7.04 7.45 3.64
N ARG A 154 -6.72 8.64 3.09
CA ARG A 154 -6.27 9.79 3.88
C ARG A 154 -6.79 11.07 3.25
N SER A 155 -7.57 11.83 4.00
CA SER A 155 -8.07 13.16 3.57
C SER A 155 -8.76 13.15 2.20
N GLY A 156 -9.53 12.10 1.91
CA GLY A 156 -10.25 11.94 0.63
C GLY A 156 -9.42 11.36 -0.52
N TYR A 157 -8.13 11.09 -0.32
CA TYR A 157 -7.27 10.41 -1.29
C TYR A 157 -7.15 8.92 -0.96
N ALA A 158 -6.98 8.09 -2.00
CA ALA A 158 -6.84 6.65 -1.89
C ALA A 158 -5.46 6.18 -2.38
N SER A 159 -4.85 5.24 -1.66
CA SER A 159 -3.59 4.59 -2.07
C SER A 159 -3.78 3.66 -3.26
N ASP A 160 -2.70 3.04 -3.74
CA ASP A 160 -2.86 1.85 -4.58
C ASP A 160 -3.47 0.73 -3.75
N THR A 161 -4.27 -0.07 -4.43
CA THR A 161 -4.93 -1.21 -3.84
C THR A 161 -3.97 -2.41 -3.79
N VAL A 162 -4.05 -3.18 -2.70
CA VAL A 162 -3.41 -4.51 -2.58
C VAL A 162 -4.49 -5.57 -2.58
N ILE A 163 -4.27 -6.66 -3.31
CA ILE A 163 -5.21 -7.77 -3.41
C ILE A 163 -4.48 -9.07 -3.12
N ILE A 164 -5.12 -9.94 -2.34
CA ILE A 164 -4.75 -11.35 -2.21
C ILE A 164 -5.95 -12.23 -2.57
N THR A 165 -5.66 -13.47 -2.97
CA THR A 165 -6.67 -14.53 -3.06
C THR A 165 -6.51 -15.41 -1.83
N VAL A 166 -7.63 -15.76 -1.20
CA VAL A 166 -7.72 -16.66 -0.05
C VAL A 166 -8.37 -17.95 -0.53
N GLU A 167 -7.65 -19.06 -0.38
CA GLU A 167 -8.04 -20.37 -0.88
C GLU A 167 -8.77 -21.20 0.18
N LYS A 168 -9.82 -21.89 -0.23
CA LYS A 168 -10.49 -22.90 0.59
C LYS A 168 -9.71 -24.21 0.52
N ILE A 169 -9.35 -24.77 1.68
CA ILE A 169 -8.67 -26.08 1.78
C ILE A 169 -9.54 -27.15 2.46
#